data_AF-A0A3N5PHN6-F1
#
_entry.id   AF-A0A3N5PHN6-F1
#
_cell.length_a   1.000
_cell.length_b   1.000
_cell.length_c   1.000
_cell.angle_alpha   90.00
_cell.angle_beta   90.00
_cell.angle_gamma   90.00
#
_symmetry.space_group_name_H-M   'P 1'
#
loop_
_entity.id
_entity.type
_entity.pdbx_description
1 polymer ?
#
loop_
_entity_poly.entity_id
_entity_poly.type
_entity_poly.pdbx_seq_one_letter_code
_entity_poly.pdbx_strand_id
1 'polypeptide(L)'
;GKITLRSHEVGARPPLTVDAGLIRETRQRLNVSRAVFARGLRVSTRTLENWEQGRAQPNAQAAALILMVRRYPDTLSKLQALES
;
A
#
# COMPACT_ATOMS: atom_id res chain seq x y z
N GLY A 1 1.26 5.50 -43.42
CA GLY A 1 2.37 6.15 -42.69
C GLY A 1 2.62 5.40 -41.40
N LYS A 2 3.87 5.08 -41.08
CA LYS A 2 4.24 4.31 -39.88
C LYS A 2 4.28 5.28 -38.70
N ILE A 3 3.34 5.17 -37.77
CA ILE A 3 3.37 5.93 -36.51
C ILE A 3 4.47 5.29 -35.66
N THR A 4 5.64 5.92 -35.59
CA THR A 4 6.71 5.47 -34.69
C THR A 4 6.40 5.95 -33.27
N LEU A 5 6.20 4.99 -32.36
CA LEU A 5 6.09 5.22 -30.92
C LEU A 5 7.40 5.85 -30.43
N ARG A 6 7.35 7.08 -29.90
CA ARG A 6 8.52 7.69 -29.25
C ARG A 6 8.76 6.94 -27.93
N SER A 7 9.72 6.02 -27.91
CA SER A 7 10.19 5.40 -26.67
C SER A 7 10.79 6.49 -25.79
N HIS A 8 10.00 6.95 -24.81
CA HIS A 8 10.52 7.74 -23.72
C HIS A 8 11.21 6.75 -22.77
N GLU A 9 12.53 6.82 -22.62
CA GLU A 9 13.22 6.14 -21.53
C GLU A 9 12.74 6.78 -20.22
N VAL A 10 11.64 6.26 -19.67
CA VAL A 10 11.19 6.58 -18.34
C VAL A 10 12.21 5.96 -17.40
N GLY A 11 13.15 6.76 -16.90
CA GLY A 11 14.12 6.32 -15.91
C GLY A 11 13.42 5.58 -14.77
N ALA A 12 13.87 4.36 -14.47
CA ALA A 12 13.24 3.50 -13.49
C ALA A 12 13.24 4.18 -12.10
N ARG A 13 12.06 4.40 -11.53
CA ARG A 13 11.94 4.90 -10.15
C ARG A 13 12.26 3.77 -9.18
N PRO A 14 12.97 4.04 -8.07
CA PRO A 14 13.24 3.02 -7.06
C PRO A 14 11.92 2.48 -6.47
N PRO A 15 11.89 1.20 -6.05
CA PRO A 15 10.71 0.63 -5.41
C PRO A 15 10.38 1.36 -4.11
N LEU A 16 9.09 1.53 -3.84
CA LEU A 16 8.62 2.13 -2.60
C LEU A 16 8.85 1.16 -1.44
N THR A 17 9.33 1.70 -0.32
CA THR A 17 9.56 0.98 0.92
C THR A 17 8.88 1.72 2.08
N VAL A 18 8.46 0.97 3.09
CA VAL A 18 7.85 1.51 4.32
C VAL A 18 8.31 0.67 5.50
N ASP A 19 8.60 1.30 6.64
CA ASP A 19 9.00 0.59 7.86
C ASP A 19 7.78 0.18 8.72
N ALA A 20 8.02 -0.73 9.66
CA ALA A 20 7.00 -1.26 10.57
C ALA A 20 6.27 -0.19 11.39
N GLY A 21 6.99 0.85 11.81
CA GLY A 21 6.44 1.97 12.59
C GLY A 21 5.46 2.79 11.77
N LEU A 22 5.83 3.12 10.52
CA LEU A 22 4.98 3.85 9.58
C LEU A 22 3.67 3.10 9.30
N ILE A 23 3.74 1.78 9.12
CA ILE A 23 2.55 0.94 8.89
C ILE A 23 1.61 1.00 10.09
N ARG A 24 2.15 0.78 11.30
CA ARG A 24 1.38 0.81 12.55
C ARG A 24 0.75 2.18 12.80
N GLU A 25 1.52 3.25 12.64
CA GLU A 25 1.05 4.62 12.82
C GLU A 25 -0.05 4.95 11.80
N THR A 26 0.11 4.55 10.54
CA THR A 26 -0.89 4.79 9.49
C THR A 26 -2.22 4.14 9.85
N ARG A 27 -2.21 2.88 10.31
CA ARG A 27 -3.43 2.20 10.76
C ARG A 27 -4.05 2.89 11.97
N GLN A 28 -3.24 3.26 12.97
CA GLN A 28 -3.72 3.91 14.19
C GLN A 28 -4.33 5.28 13.91
N ARG A 29 -3.75 6.07 12.99
CA ARG A 29 -4.29 7.37 12.56
C ARG A 29 -5.67 7.27 11.93
N LEU A 30 -5.96 6.16 11.26
CA LEU A 30 -7.28 5.87 10.69
C LEU A 30 -8.28 5.30 11.69
N ASN A 31 -7.83 5.03 12.93
CA ASN A 31 -8.64 4.45 14.00
C ASN A 31 -9.35 3.13 13.59
N VAL A 32 -8.65 2.28 12.82
CA VAL A 32 -9.18 0.98 12.39
C VAL A 32 -8.43 -0.19 13.03
N SER A 33 -9.15 -1.30 13.19
CA SER A 33 -8.55 -2.55 13.65
C SER A 33 -7.58 -3.11 12.61
N ARG A 34 -6.66 -3.99 13.04
CA ARG A 34 -5.73 -4.68 12.14
C ARG A 34 -6.47 -5.46 11.06
N ALA A 35 -7.56 -6.13 11.42
CA ALA A 35 -8.36 -6.90 10.47
C ALA A 35 -9.00 -6.02 9.38
N VAL A 36 -9.55 -4.86 9.75
CA VAL A 36 -10.15 -3.92 8.79
C VAL A 36 -9.11 -3.35 7.83
N PHE A 37 -7.93 -2.97 8.35
CA PHE A 37 -6.83 -2.46 7.55
C PHE A 37 -6.27 -3.54 6.60
N ALA A 38 -6.06 -4.76 7.12
CA ALA A 38 -5.58 -5.89 6.31
C ALA A 38 -6.55 -6.24 5.18
N ARG A 39 -7.86 -6.29 5.48
CA ARG A 39 -8.90 -6.53 4.47
C ARG A 39 -8.88 -5.45 3.38
N GLY A 40 -8.81 -4.18 3.76
CA GLY A 40 -8.73 -3.08 2.80
C GLY A 40 -7.48 -3.13 1.92
N LEU A 41 -6.36 -3.60 2.45
CA LEU A 41 -5.11 -3.81 1.69
C LEU A 41 -5.04 -5.17 0.97
N ARG A 42 -6.09 -6.00 1.05
CA ARG A 42 -6.17 -7.35 0.46
C ARG A 42 -5.02 -8.27 0.91
N VAL A 43 -4.65 -8.19 2.18
CA VAL A 43 -3.66 -9.08 2.82
C VAL A 43 -4.26 -9.75 4.04
N SER A 44 -3.64 -10.85 4.49
CA SER A 44 -4.07 -11.50 5.74
C SER A 44 -3.73 -10.62 6.95
N THR A 45 -4.53 -10.73 8.02
CA THR A 45 -4.23 -10.05 9.30
C THR A 45 -2.85 -10.44 9.84
N ARG A 46 -2.43 -11.70 9.64
CA ARG A 46 -1.10 -12.20 10.03
C ARG A 46 0.03 -11.56 9.21
N THR A 47 -0.17 -11.36 7.91
CA THR A 47 0.78 -10.64 7.06
C THR A 47 0.97 -9.22 7.56
N LEU A 48 -0.12 -8.50 7.82
CA LEU A 48 -0.06 -7.14 8.35
C LEU A 48 0.59 -7.10 9.74
N GLU A 49 0.32 -8.07 10.61
CA GLU A 49 0.97 -8.17 11.92
C GLU A 49 2.48 -8.36 11.79
N ASN A 50 2.93 -9.26 10.91
CA ASN A 50 4.36 -9.47 10.66
C ASN A 50 5.04 -8.18 10.16
N TRP A 51 4.37 -7.39 9.33
CA TRP A 51 4.87 -6.09 8.89
C TRP A 51 4.95 -5.07 10.02
N GLU A 52 3.88 -4.92 10.83
CA GLU A 52 3.88 -4.00 11.99
C GLU A 52 4.90 -4.37 13.08
N GLN A 53 5.33 -5.65 13.13
CA GLN A 53 6.36 -6.14 14.04
C GLN A 53 7.77 -6.11 13.43
N GLY A 54 7.91 -5.74 12.15
CA GLY A 54 9.19 -5.75 11.43
C GLY A 54 9.75 -7.14 11.13
N ARG A 55 8.93 -8.20 11.25
CA ARG A 55 9.31 -9.60 10.95
C ARG A 55 9.33 -9.88 9.44
N ALA A 56 8.64 -9.06 8.66
CA ALA A 56 8.63 -9.10 7.21
C ALA A 56 8.45 -7.68 6.66
N GLN A 57 8.74 -7.48 5.38
CA GLN A 57 8.54 -6.22 4.68
C GLN A 57 7.43 -6.35 3.63
N PRO A 58 6.61 -5.31 3.41
CA PRO A 58 5.68 -5.27 2.29
C PRO A 58 6.45 -5.20 0.97
N ASN A 59 5.86 -5.78 -0.08
CA ASN A 59 6.36 -5.56 -1.44
C ASN A 59 6.09 -4.12 -1.91
N ALA A 60 6.70 -3.72 -3.03
CA ALA A 60 6.61 -2.36 -3.54
C ALA A 60 5.17 -1.88 -3.79
N GLN A 61 4.28 -2.77 -4.23
CA GLN A 61 2.87 -2.45 -4.46
C GLN A 61 2.11 -2.21 -3.14
N ALA A 62 2.31 -3.07 -2.15
CA ALA A 62 1.72 -2.91 -0.82
C ALA A 62 2.25 -1.66 -0.11
N ALA A 63 3.56 -1.39 -0.23
CA ALA A 63 4.16 -0.15 0.26
C ALA A 63 3.53 1.08 -0.40
N ALA A 64 3.29 1.04 -1.72
CA ALA A 64 2.57 2.09 -2.43
C ALA A 64 1.15 2.29 -1.88
N LEU A 65 0.38 1.22 -1.66
CA LEU A 65 -0.97 1.30 -1.10
C LEU A 65 -0.97 1.87 0.32
N ILE A 66 -0.03 1.46 1.18
CA ILE A 66 0.12 1.98 2.54
C ILE A 66 0.41 3.49 2.51
N LEU A 67 1.31 3.94 1.62
CA LEU A 67 1.64 5.36 1.44
C LEU A 67 0.44 6.16 0.89
N MET A 68 -0.30 5.58 -0.07
CA MET A 68 -1.51 6.18 -0.63
C MET A 68 -2.59 6.34 0.44
N VAL A 69 -2.84 5.32 1.25
CA VAL A 69 -3.80 5.36 2.35
C VAL A 69 -3.38 6.36 3.43
N ARG A 70 -2.08 6.46 3.72
CA ARG A 70 -1.55 7.49 4.65
C ARG A 70 -1.76 8.90 4.13
N ARG A 71 -1.53 9.13 2.83
CA ARG A 71 -1.64 10.45 2.18
C ARG A 71 -3.09 10.85 1.90
N TYR A 72 -3.92 9.88 1.54
CA TYR A 72 -5.31 10.04 1.14
C TYR A 72 -6.16 9.00 1.92
N PRO A 73 -6.61 9.33 3.15
CA PRO A 73 -7.33 8.39 4.03
C PRO A 73 -8.56 7.71 3.40
N ASP A 74 -9.26 8.41 2.51
CA ASP A 74 -10.41 7.91 1.74
C ASP A 74 -10.05 6.75 0.80
N THR A 75 -8.76 6.55 0.49
CA THR A 75 -8.27 5.41 -0.28
C THR A 75 -8.65 4.09 0.38
N LEU A 76 -8.64 3.99 1.70
CA LEU A 76 -9.01 2.74 2.37
C LEU A 76 -10.48 2.37 2.10
N SER A 77 -11.37 3.36 2.15
CA SER A 77 -12.79 3.18 1.81
C SER A 77 -12.98 2.85 0.32
N LYS A 78 -12.23 3.52 -0.57
CA LYS A 78 -12.24 3.22 -2.01
C LYS A 78 -11.81 1.78 -2.30
N LEU A 79 -10.75 1.29 -1.64
CA LEU A 79 -10.27 -0.09 -1.79
C LEU A 79 -11.30 -1.13 -1.35
N GLN A 80 -12.03 -0.85 -0.26
CA GLN A 80 -13.13 -1.69 0.22
C GLN A 80 -14.33 -1.68 -0.74
N ALA A 81 -14.59 -0.56 -1.44
CA ALA A 81 -15.68 -0.46 -2.40
C ALA A 81 -15.42 -1.26 -3.70
N LEU A 82 -14.16 -1.60 -4.01
CA LEU A 82 -13.79 -2.49 -5.13
C LEU A 82 -14.27 -3.96 -4.95
N GLU A 83 -15.05 -4.24 -3.91
CA GLU A 83 -15.73 -5.53 -3.69
C GLU A 83 -17.09 -5.61 -4.44
N SER A 84 -17.43 -4.59 -5.25
CA SER A 84 -18.63 -4.51 -6.10
C SER A 84 -18.40 -5.03 -7.52
#